data_AF-A0A292RKT2-F1
#
_entry.id   AF-A0A292RKT2-F1
#
_cell.length_a   1.000
_cell.length_b   1.000
_cell.length_c   1.000
_cell.angle_alpha   90.00
_cell.angle_beta   90.00
_cell.angle_gamma   90.00
#
_symmetry.space_group_name_H-M   'P 1'
#
loop_
_entity.id
_entity.type
_entity.pdbx_description
1 polymer ?
#
loop_
_entity_poly.entity_id
_entity_poly.type
_entity_poly.pdbx_seq_one_letter_code
_entity_poly.pdbx_strand_id
1 'polypeptide(L)'
;MSCLLSNLKKIEELYHTANDSEKEMLLLKLAFLEFAGWIENSFDDICCKISKNDSKLEKEIQNYIKSCYSFTYEKLRRCLCFCIGIKHIILLENCFNEKDLKTFSTTLDTIKKKRDELAHHQINGVMQNFMIFSEIKKNLKIVRFGFSKIQAYLRHNKLI
;
A
#
# COMPACT_ATOMS: atom_id res chain seq x y z
N MET A 1 7.83 4.16 9.42
CA MET A 1 7.90 5.07 8.25
C MET A 1 9.34 5.32 7.75
N SER A 2 10.37 5.40 8.62
CA SER A 2 11.76 5.63 8.21
C SER A 2 12.38 4.47 7.42
N CYS A 3 12.00 3.22 7.72
CA CYS A 3 12.61 2.03 7.12
C CYS A 3 12.36 1.90 5.61
N LEU A 4 11.11 2.05 5.12
CA LEU A 4 10.81 1.97 3.68
C LEU A 4 11.61 2.99 2.86
N LEU A 5 11.60 4.27 3.27
CA LEU A 5 12.30 5.31 2.51
C LEU A 5 13.82 5.08 2.51
N SER A 6 14.37 4.61 3.62
CA SER A 6 15.77 4.19 3.71
C SER A 6 16.06 3.03 2.75
N ASN A 7 15.23 1.98 2.76
CA ASN A 7 15.39 0.82 1.89
C ASN A 7 15.30 1.23 0.41
N LEU A 8 14.26 1.96 0.02
CA LEU A 8 14.09 2.44 -1.36
C LEU A 8 15.26 3.32 -1.82
N LYS A 9 15.79 4.18 -0.93
CA LYS A 9 16.97 5.00 -1.25
C LYS A 9 18.20 4.14 -1.50
N LYS A 10 18.46 3.16 -0.63
CA LYS A 10 19.59 2.22 -0.82
C LYS A 10 19.46 1.40 -2.09
N ILE A 11 18.25 0.91 -2.40
CA ILE A 11 18.01 0.11 -3.61
C ILE A 11 18.18 1.00 -4.85
N GLU A 12 17.75 2.27 -4.80
CA GLU A 12 17.97 3.24 -5.89
C GLU A 12 19.46 3.57 -6.10
N GLU A 13 20.23 3.74 -5.02
CA GLU A 13 21.69 3.93 -5.11
C GLU A 13 22.39 2.70 -5.74
N LEU A 14 21.98 1.49 -5.35
CA LEU A 14 22.47 0.25 -5.95
C LEU A 14 22.05 0.09 -7.41
N TYR A 15 20.87 0.59 -7.78
CA TYR A 15 20.36 0.57 -9.14
C TYR A 15 21.20 1.48 -10.05
N HIS A 16 21.50 2.70 -9.61
CA HIS A 16 22.31 3.64 -10.39
C HIS A 16 23.79 3.24 -10.54
N THR A 17 24.26 2.29 -9.73
CA THR A 17 25.62 1.75 -9.78
C THR A 17 25.67 0.34 -10.36
N ALA A 18 24.54 -0.19 -10.82
CA ALA A 18 24.51 -1.45 -11.54
C ALA A 18 25.06 -1.24 -12.95
N ASN A 19 26.01 -2.10 -13.36
CA ASN A 19 26.60 -2.08 -14.70
C ASN A 19 26.09 -3.23 -15.56
N ASP A 20 25.00 -3.88 -15.14
CA ASP A 20 24.41 -5.05 -15.77
C ASP A 20 22.87 -4.97 -15.69
N SER A 21 22.24 -5.25 -16.83
CA SER A 21 20.78 -5.13 -17.02
C SER A 21 19.99 -6.09 -16.13
N GLU A 22 20.50 -7.29 -15.89
CA GLU A 22 19.84 -8.28 -15.03
C GLU A 22 19.80 -7.79 -13.58
N LYS A 23 20.93 -7.23 -13.11
CA LYS A 23 21.02 -6.62 -11.78
C LYS A 23 20.07 -5.43 -11.61
N GLU A 24 19.98 -4.55 -12.61
CA GLU A 24 19.02 -3.44 -12.61
C GLU A 24 17.58 -3.93 -12.47
N MET A 25 17.21 -4.96 -13.24
CA MET A 25 15.87 -5.57 -13.20
C MET A 25 15.55 -6.22 -11.86
N LEU A 26 16.51 -6.93 -11.25
CA LEU A 26 16.37 -7.51 -9.91
C LEU A 26 16.15 -6.42 -8.84
N LEU A 27 16.88 -5.31 -8.92
CA LEU A 27 16.75 -4.20 -7.98
C LEU A 27 15.41 -3.47 -8.12
N LEU A 28 14.92 -3.28 -9.35
CA LEU A 28 13.58 -2.73 -9.59
C LEU A 28 12.48 -3.63 -9.01
N LYS A 29 12.60 -4.95 -9.23
CA LYS A 29 11.67 -5.94 -8.66
C LYS A 29 11.68 -5.87 -7.13
N LEU A 30 12.86 -5.81 -6.52
CA LEU A 30 13.01 -5.68 -5.07
C LEU A 30 12.38 -4.38 -4.53
N ALA A 31 12.67 -3.25 -5.17
CA ALA A 31 12.08 -1.96 -4.79
C ALA A 31 10.55 -1.99 -4.83
N PHE A 32 9.98 -2.64 -5.85
CA PHE A 32 8.54 -2.74 -5.98
C PHE A 32 7.91 -3.68 -4.93
N LEU A 33 8.55 -4.82 -4.63
CA LEU A 33 8.10 -5.72 -3.57
C LEU A 33 8.13 -5.06 -2.18
N GLU A 34 9.21 -4.33 -1.87
CA GLU A 34 9.30 -3.54 -0.64
C GLU A 34 8.19 -2.48 -0.56
N PHE A 35 7.92 -1.80 -1.68
CA PHE A 35 6.82 -0.84 -1.73
C PHE A 35 5.47 -1.51 -1.49
N ALA A 36 5.16 -2.61 -2.18
CA ALA A 36 3.90 -3.35 -2.01
C ALA A 36 3.73 -3.87 -0.57
N GLY A 37 4.78 -4.46 0.02
CA GLY A 37 4.75 -4.90 1.42
C GLY A 37 4.56 -3.75 2.41
N TRP A 38 5.06 -2.55 2.11
CA TRP A 38 4.76 -1.37 2.93
C TRP A 38 3.29 -0.95 2.87
N ILE A 39 2.61 -1.12 1.73
CA ILE A 39 1.18 -0.82 1.61
C ILE A 39 0.37 -1.74 2.53
N GLU A 40 0.65 -3.03 2.50
CA GLU A 40 0.01 -4.04 3.36
C GLU A 40 0.23 -3.71 4.84
N ASN A 41 1.49 -3.53 5.25
CA ASN A 41 1.81 -3.18 6.63
C ASN A 41 1.16 -1.87 7.09
N SER A 42 1.05 -0.87 6.20
CA SER A 42 0.42 0.41 6.53
C SER A 42 -1.09 0.28 6.70
N PHE A 43 -1.72 -0.59 5.91
CA PHE A 43 -3.13 -0.90 6.03
C PHE A 43 -3.43 -1.62 7.35
N ASP A 44 -2.66 -2.66 7.67
CA ASP A 44 -2.79 -3.41 8.92
C ASP A 44 -2.59 -2.49 10.13
N ASP A 45 -1.58 -1.63 10.10
CA ASP A 45 -1.31 -0.63 11.15
C ASP A 45 -2.46 0.38 11.32
N ILE A 46 -3.12 0.79 10.24
CA ILE A 46 -4.31 1.66 10.32
C ILE A 46 -5.47 0.92 11.01
N CYS A 47 -5.73 -0.33 10.62
CA CYS A 47 -6.82 -1.11 11.20
C CYS A 47 -6.57 -1.46 12.67
N CYS A 48 -5.36 -1.88 13.03
CA CYS A 48 -4.98 -2.20 14.41
C CYS A 48 -5.05 -0.98 15.35
N LYS A 49 -4.84 0.24 14.84
CA LYS A 49 -5.00 1.46 15.64
C LYS A 49 -6.44 1.70 16.09
N ILE A 50 -7.42 1.23 15.31
CA ILE A 50 -8.85 1.39 15.64
C ILE A 50 -9.23 0.56 16.88
N SER A 51 -8.62 -0.62 17.04
CA SER A 51 -8.88 -1.51 18.18
C SER A 51 -7.99 -1.29 19.41
N LYS A 52 -7.13 -0.28 19.42
CA LYS A 52 -6.02 -0.17 20.40
C LYS A 52 -6.45 -0.23 21.88
N ASN A 53 -7.72 0.06 22.20
CA ASN A 53 -8.25 0.07 23.56
C ASN A 53 -9.19 -1.11 23.89
N ASP A 54 -9.41 -2.04 22.94
CA ASP A 54 -10.28 -3.20 23.13
C ASP A 54 -9.59 -4.47 22.60
N SER A 55 -9.10 -5.29 23.54
CA SER A 55 -8.35 -6.51 23.22
C SER A 55 -9.17 -7.61 22.54
N LYS A 56 -10.50 -7.61 22.72
CA LYS A 56 -11.39 -8.55 22.03
C LYS A 56 -11.59 -8.08 20.59
N LEU A 57 -11.88 -6.80 20.41
CA LEU A 57 -12.00 -6.19 19.08
C LEU A 57 -10.68 -6.32 18.29
N GLU A 58 -9.53 -6.14 18.94
CA GLU A 58 -8.22 -6.29 18.32
C GLU A 58 -8.02 -7.69 17.74
N LYS A 59 -8.36 -8.73 18.50
CA LYS A 59 -8.27 -10.12 18.02
C LYS A 59 -9.19 -10.37 16.84
N GLU A 60 -10.44 -9.89 16.89
CA GLU A 60 -11.39 -10.04 15.78
C GLU A 60 -10.91 -9.31 14.52
N ILE A 61 -10.43 -8.08 14.65
CA ILE A 61 -9.87 -7.29 13.54
C ILE A 61 -8.62 -7.97 12.96
N GLN A 62 -7.69 -8.41 13.80
CA GLN A 62 -6.49 -9.11 13.33
C GLN A 62 -6.83 -10.42 12.60
N ASN A 63 -7.81 -11.19 13.10
CA ASN A 63 -8.27 -12.40 12.43
C ASN A 63 -8.92 -12.08 11.08
N TYR A 64 -9.72 -11.00 11.01
CA TYR A 64 -10.33 -10.56 9.77
C TYR A 64 -9.29 -10.08 8.75
N ILE A 65 -8.31 -9.27 9.17
CA ILE A 65 -7.21 -8.79 8.32
C ILE A 65 -6.39 -9.96 7.78
N LYS A 66 -6.04 -10.95 8.63
CA LYS A 66 -5.33 -12.16 8.21
C LYS A 66 -6.07 -12.93 7.11
N SER A 67 -7.40 -12.89 7.08
CA SER A 67 -8.20 -13.51 6.02
C SER A 67 -8.26 -12.68 4.72
N CYS A 68 -7.90 -11.39 4.78
CA CYS A 68 -7.88 -10.48 3.66
C CYS A 68 -6.47 -10.34 3.05
N TYR A 69 -6.01 -11.38 2.36
CA TYR A 69 -4.74 -11.37 1.62
C TYR A 69 -4.80 -10.50 0.35
N SER A 70 -4.79 -9.17 0.48
CA SER A 70 -4.66 -8.19 -0.62
C SER A 70 -4.75 -6.75 -0.08
N PHE A 71 -4.17 -5.79 -0.81
CA PHE A 71 -4.26 -4.35 -0.53
C PHE A 71 -5.07 -3.57 -1.59
N THR A 72 -5.94 -4.23 -2.35
CA THR A 72 -6.88 -3.54 -3.27
C THR A 72 -7.79 -2.59 -2.50
N TYR A 73 -8.28 -1.54 -3.17
CA TYR A 73 -9.14 -0.55 -2.50
C TYR A 73 -10.43 -1.18 -1.97
N GLU A 74 -11.02 -2.12 -2.70
CA GLU A 74 -12.21 -2.86 -2.27
C GLU A 74 -11.98 -3.59 -0.94
N LYS A 75 -10.80 -4.23 -0.79
CA LYS A 75 -10.43 -4.94 0.45
C LYS A 75 -10.19 -3.97 1.58
N LEU A 76 -9.49 -2.87 1.30
CA LEU A 76 -9.28 -1.79 2.24
C LEU A 76 -10.61 -1.24 2.76
N ARG A 77 -11.55 -0.95 1.86
CA ARG A 77 -12.88 -0.48 2.18
C ARG A 77 -13.66 -1.48 3.03
N ARG A 78 -13.59 -2.78 2.72
CA ARG A 78 -14.27 -3.84 3.50
C ARG A 78 -13.72 -3.95 4.92
N CYS A 79 -12.41 -3.99 5.11
CA CYS A 79 -11.84 -4.07 6.46
C CYS A 79 -12.11 -2.80 7.25
N LEU A 80 -11.95 -1.62 6.66
CA LEU A 80 -12.32 -0.38 7.34
C LEU A 80 -13.81 -0.40 7.70
N CYS A 81 -14.70 -0.84 6.80
CA CYS A 81 -16.13 -0.98 7.09
C CYS A 81 -16.41 -1.93 8.26
N PHE A 82 -15.65 -3.03 8.37
CA PHE A 82 -15.73 -3.93 9.52
C PHE A 82 -15.29 -3.23 10.82
N CYS A 83 -14.25 -2.38 10.76
CA CYS A 83 -13.70 -1.70 11.93
C CYS A 83 -14.53 -0.49 12.41
N ILE A 84 -15.05 0.33 11.48
CA ILE A 84 -15.69 1.63 11.80
C ILE A 84 -17.14 1.73 11.34
N GLY A 85 -17.67 0.70 10.68
CA GLY A 85 -19.03 0.68 10.15
C GLY A 85 -19.22 1.48 8.86
N ILE A 86 -20.28 1.16 8.12
CA ILE A 86 -20.55 1.72 6.79
C ILE A 86 -20.77 3.25 6.81
N LYS A 87 -21.38 3.77 7.89
CA LYS A 87 -21.62 5.21 8.05
C LYS A 87 -20.32 6.00 7.99
N HIS A 88 -19.30 5.56 8.71
CA HIS A 88 -18.02 6.25 8.73
C HIS A 88 -17.22 6.07 7.44
N ILE A 89 -17.44 4.98 6.69
CA ILE A 89 -16.82 4.80 5.36
C ILE A 89 -17.36 5.80 4.36
N ILE A 90 -18.68 5.99 4.30
CA ILE A 90 -19.29 6.97 3.39
C ILE A 90 -18.75 8.37 3.68
N LEU A 91 -18.68 8.75 4.96
CA LEU A 91 -18.15 10.05 5.37
C LEU A 91 -16.65 10.19 5.08
N LEU A 92 -15.87 9.12 5.27
CA LEU A 92 -14.46 9.07 4.91
C LEU A 92 -14.27 9.27 3.40
N GLU A 93 -15.03 8.56 2.57
CA GLU A 93 -14.97 8.66 1.11
C GLU A 93 -15.31 10.09 0.64
N ASN A 94 -16.26 10.75 1.30
CA ASN A 94 -16.61 12.16 1.05
C ASN A 94 -15.52 13.17 1.46
N CYS A 95 -14.52 12.76 2.26
CA CYS A 95 -13.37 13.62 2.59
C CYS A 95 -12.33 13.69 1.45
N PHE A 96 -12.46 12.80 0.47
CA PHE A 96 -11.73 12.86 -0.77
C PHE A 96 -12.53 13.64 -1.80
N ASN A 97 -11.85 14.39 -2.68
CA ASN A 97 -12.49 14.72 -3.95
C ASN A 97 -12.54 13.44 -4.81
N GLU A 98 -13.52 13.38 -5.73
CA GLU A 98 -13.78 12.19 -6.53
C GLU A 98 -12.54 11.72 -7.31
N LYS A 99 -11.79 12.67 -7.87
CA LYS A 99 -10.58 12.41 -8.65
C LYS A 99 -9.48 11.76 -7.82
N ASP A 100 -9.25 12.26 -6.61
CA ASP A 100 -8.23 11.75 -5.71
C ASP A 100 -8.58 10.34 -5.21
N LEU A 101 -9.84 10.11 -4.86
CA LEU A 101 -10.29 8.78 -4.44
C LEU A 101 -10.12 7.77 -5.57
N LYS A 102 -10.56 8.13 -6.79
CA LYS A 102 -10.39 7.30 -7.98
C LYS A 102 -8.92 7.04 -8.28
N THR A 103 -8.07 8.07 -8.18
CA THR A 103 -6.63 7.93 -8.41
C THR A 103 -5.98 7.01 -7.39
N PHE A 104 -6.32 7.17 -6.11
CA PHE A 104 -5.85 6.32 -5.03
C PHE A 104 -6.29 4.85 -5.21
N SER A 105 -7.59 4.63 -5.47
CA SER A 105 -8.15 3.30 -5.71
C SER A 105 -7.49 2.61 -6.89
N THR A 106 -7.44 3.29 -8.04
CA THR A 106 -6.83 2.75 -9.26
C THR A 106 -5.37 2.41 -9.04
N THR A 107 -4.63 3.27 -8.32
CA THR A 107 -3.21 3.05 -8.02
C THR A 107 -3.01 1.79 -7.19
N LEU A 108 -3.80 1.57 -6.14
CA LEU A 108 -3.73 0.34 -5.32
C LEU A 108 -3.96 -0.91 -6.17
N ASP A 109 -5.01 -0.90 -7.00
CA ASP A 109 -5.38 -2.04 -7.81
C ASP A 109 -4.32 -2.34 -8.90
N THR A 110 -3.75 -1.30 -9.50
CA THR A 110 -2.63 -1.44 -10.45
C THR A 110 -1.39 -2.01 -9.77
N ILE A 111 -1.03 -1.53 -8.57
CA ILE A 111 0.14 -2.03 -7.84
C ILE A 111 -0.06 -3.50 -7.49
N LYS A 112 -1.25 -3.90 -7.04
CA LYS A 112 -1.56 -5.31 -6.75
C LYS A 112 -1.38 -6.20 -7.97
N LYS A 113 -1.95 -5.81 -9.12
CA LYS A 113 -1.80 -6.55 -10.38
C LYS A 113 -0.33 -6.72 -10.76
N LYS A 114 0.42 -5.61 -10.76
CA LYS A 114 1.87 -5.62 -11.04
C LYS A 114 2.65 -6.49 -10.04
N ARG A 115 2.27 -6.50 -8.76
CA ARG A 115 2.92 -7.32 -7.72
C ARG A 115 2.73 -8.79 -7.99
N ASP A 116 1.50 -9.20 -8.32
CA ASP A 116 1.19 -10.59 -8.63
C ASP A 116 1.93 -11.05 -9.90
N GLU A 117 1.95 -10.21 -10.94
CA GLU A 117 2.74 -10.47 -12.15
C GLU A 117 4.23 -10.65 -11.80
N LEU A 118 4.83 -9.71 -11.06
CA LEU A 118 6.24 -9.80 -10.66
C LEU A 118 6.54 -11.02 -9.77
N ALA A 119 5.63 -11.38 -8.86
CA ALA A 119 5.82 -12.51 -7.96
C ALA A 119 5.75 -13.85 -8.70
N HIS A 120 4.92 -13.96 -9.73
CA HIS A 120 4.69 -15.19 -10.47
C HIS A 120 5.56 -15.37 -11.72
N HIS A 121 6.25 -14.32 -12.19
CA HIS A 121 7.13 -14.40 -13.36
C HIS A 121 8.62 -14.41 -12.98
N GLN A 122 9.37 -15.34 -13.59
CA GLN A 122 10.83 -15.36 -13.56
C GLN A 122 11.40 -14.26 -14.45
N ILE A 123 12.55 -13.71 -14.05
CA ILE A 123 13.24 -12.66 -14.80
C ILE A 123 13.98 -13.34 -15.95
N ASN A 124 13.40 -13.34 -17.15
CA ASN A 124 13.96 -14.06 -18.30
C ASN A 124 14.48 -13.11 -19.38
N GLY A 125 15.26 -12.08 -19.02
CA GLY A 125 15.90 -11.13 -19.95
C GLY A 125 14.98 -10.23 -20.79
N VAL A 126 13.67 -10.49 -20.79
CA VAL A 126 12.64 -9.79 -21.58
C VAL A 126 11.61 -9.08 -20.69
N MET A 127 11.96 -8.65 -19.47
CA MET A 127 11.08 -7.66 -18.80
C MET A 127 11.17 -6.34 -19.56
N GLN A 128 10.32 -6.18 -20.58
CA GLN A 128 10.09 -4.92 -21.25
C GLN A 128 9.62 -3.89 -20.23
N ASN A 129 10.49 -2.99 -19.75
CA ASN A 129 10.15 -1.66 -19.24
C ASN A 129 8.89 -1.53 -18.34
N PHE A 130 8.55 -2.56 -17.54
CA PHE A 130 7.26 -2.59 -16.83
C PHE A 130 7.20 -1.59 -15.66
N MET A 131 8.37 -1.12 -15.19
CA MET A 131 8.50 -0.24 -14.04
C MET A 131 9.83 0.51 -14.03
N ILE A 132 9.75 1.78 -13.69
CA ILE A 132 10.90 2.66 -13.44
C ILE A 132 10.79 3.26 -12.04
N PHE A 133 11.92 3.58 -11.41
CA PHE A 133 11.96 4.16 -10.05
C PHE A 133 11.08 5.41 -9.90
N SER A 134 10.99 6.23 -10.96
CA SER A 134 10.14 7.43 -10.97
C SER A 134 8.65 7.09 -10.83
N GLU A 135 8.20 5.97 -11.40
CA GLU A 135 6.83 5.47 -11.27
C GLU A 135 6.56 4.99 -9.84
N ILE A 136 7.49 4.23 -9.24
CA ILE A 136 7.41 3.79 -7.83
C ILE A 136 7.27 5.02 -6.91
N LYS A 137 8.11 6.04 -7.11
CA LYS A 137 8.06 7.29 -6.33
C LYS A 137 6.73 8.03 -6.51
N LYS A 138 6.22 8.11 -7.73
CA LYS A 138 4.92 8.74 -8.03
C LYS A 138 3.79 7.99 -7.30
N ASN A 139 3.75 6.67 -7.43
CA ASN A 139 2.74 5.82 -6.82
C ASN A 139 2.81 5.89 -5.28
N LEU A 140 4.02 5.90 -4.71
CA LEU A 140 4.23 6.08 -3.28
C LEU A 140 3.62 7.39 -2.77
N LYS A 141 3.78 8.51 -3.51
CA LYS A 141 3.16 9.80 -3.13
C LYS A 141 1.63 9.70 -3.10
N ILE A 142 1.04 9.07 -4.11
CA ILE A 142 -0.43 8.88 -4.21
C ILE A 142 -0.94 8.03 -3.05
N VAL A 143 -0.30 6.88 -2.78
CA VAL A 143 -0.73 5.97 -1.71
C VAL A 143 -0.56 6.63 -0.33
N ARG A 144 0.56 7.33 -0.10
CA ARG A 144 0.78 8.09 1.14
C ARG A 144 -0.28 9.16 1.35
N PHE A 145 -0.65 9.88 0.29
CA PHE A 145 -1.72 10.86 0.38
C PHE A 145 -3.04 10.20 0.81
N GLY A 146 -3.42 9.09 0.17
CA GLY A 146 -4.63 8.35 0.54
C GLY A 146 -4.64 7.87 1.99
N PHE A 147 -3.55 7.24 2.44
CA PHE A 147 -3.42 6.82 3.84
C PHE A 147 -3.43 8.00 4.83
N SER A 148 -2.81 9.12 4.47
CA SER A 148 -2.83 10.32 5.33
C SER A 148 -4.23 10.88 5.51
N LYS A 149 -5.05 10.87 4.45
CA LYS A 149 -6.46 11.28 4.49
C LYS A 149 -7.29 10.36 5.37
N ILE A 150 -7.10 9.05 5.25
CA ILE A 150 -7.76 8.06 6.12
C ILE A 150 -7.39 8.30 7.57
N GLN A 151 -6.10 8.40 7.89
CA GLN A 151 -5.64 8.64 9.26
C GLN A 151 -6.13 9.98 9.82
N ALA A 152 -6.15 11.04 9.01
CA ALA A 152 -6.67 12.35 9.43
C ALA A 152 -8.16 12.27 9.80
N TYR A 153 -8.97 11.59 8.98
CA TYR A 153 -10.39 11.37 9.27
C TYR A 153 -10.58 10.57 10.56
N LEU A 154 -9.85 9.47 10.73
CA LEU A 154 -9.97 8.62 11.93
C LEU A 154 -9.62 9.40 13.21
N ARG A 155 -8.55 10.19 13.19
CA ARG A 155 -8.16 11.05 14.33
C ARG A 155 -9.20 12.13 14.63
N HIS A 156 -9.70 12.80 13.59
CA HIS A 156 -10.70 13.86 13.74
C HIS A 156 -11.99 13.35 14.40
N ASN A 157 -12.38 12.11 14.07
CA ASN A 157 -13.56 11.45 14.62
C ASN A 157 -13.28 10.63 15.88
N LYS A 158 -12.07 10.70 16.45
CA LYS A 158 -11.64 9.95 17.66
C LYS A 158 -11.81 8.43 17.53
N LEU A 159 -11.61 7.90 16.32
CA LEU A 159 -11.63 6.47 16.02
C LEU A 159 -10.24 5.81 16.20
N ILE A 160 -9.18 6.63 16.26
CA ILE A 160 -7.78 6.25 16.59
C ILE A 160 -7.09 7.35 17.39
#